data_AF-A0A521MC55-F1
#
_entry.id   AF-A0A521MC55-F1
#
_cell.length_a   1.000
_cell.length_b   1.000
_cell.length_c   1.000
_cell.angle_alpha   90.00
_cell.angle_beta   90.00
_cell.angle_gamma   90.00
#
_symmetry.space_group_name_H-M   'P 1'
#
loop_
_entity.id
_entity.type
_entity.pdbx_description
1 polymer ?
#
loop_
_entity_poly.entity_id
_entity_poly.type
_entity_poly.pdbx_seq_one_letter_code
_entity_poly.pdbx_strand_id
1 'polypeptide(L)'
;MSSLQRPGVFKISLADEELISRRVTSDNPEAEPNILDFIPTDLKDWLITHRYDRPRGMEVRCRHCRAVGKMPNHRRGYVVRSDHGRGPGILVGNKCGADHYKDEWGIITDVWDRKERRRRAASRLQELGFHWEVIRTELFQFSDSPMWGIHDTISQNIREKLPRLQEFISRTLSERGGDLFVMERFRDLKAEEKQSDDKKEQIFRMRERGMGSIGGREFVVGTGSLKASFEDYRAKLIAEIESLRKLGSDLGTEELEKRLRRVTALFKQIRAAVERVRSLQRFVDPEHLRRLCLCATDWSKHRDGRDQYTFDGKNVIWIERDGQGPVKCPIQTFVIAPTKRLQMYIGP
;
A
#
# COMPACT_ATOMS: atom_id res chain seq x y z
N MET A 1 -31.10 9.28 -49.00
CA MET A 1 -30.77 9.25 -47.55
C MET A 1 -31.44 8.02 -46.96
N SER A 2 -30.69 6.92 -46.87
CA SER A 2 -31.18 5.62 -46.40
C SER A 2 -31.17 5.57 -44.88
N SER A 3 -32.29 5.19 -44.27
CA SER A 3 -32.43 4.96 -42.84
C SER A 3 -31.53 3.80 -42.40
N LEU A 4 -30.48 4.13 -41.64
CA LEU A 4 -29.66 3.15 -40.94
C LEU A 4 -30.52 2.48 -39.87
N GLN A 5 -30.83 1.21 -40.08
CA GLN A 5 -31.42 0.33 -39.08
C GLN A 5 -30.51 0.30 -37.85
N ARG A 6 -31.08 0.58 -36.67
CA ARG A 6 -30.38 0.58 -35.39
C ARG A 6 -29.75 -0.80 -35.14
N PRO A 7 -28.44 -0.91 -34.83
CA PRO A 7 -27.84 -2.19 -34.49
C PRO A 7 -28.40 -2.72 -33.17
N GLY A 8 -28.61 -4.05 -33.14
CA GLY A 8 -29.21 -4.79 -32.04
C GLY A 8 -28.44 -4.63 -30.73
N VAL A 9 -29.19 -4.56 -29.63
CA VAL A 9 -28.67 -4.51 -28.27
C VAL A 9 -27.85 -5.77 -27.99
N PHE A 10 -26.53 -5.61 -27.84
CA PHE A 10 -25.58 -6.68 -27.54
C PHE A 10 -25.85 -7.31 -26.15
N LYS A 11 -26.70 -8.34 -26.08
CA LYS A 11 -26.87 -9.17 -24.88
C LYS A 11 -26.12 -10.49 -25.04
N ILE A 12 -24.87 -10.50 -24.61
CA ILE A 12 -24.18 -11.76 -24.28
C ILE A 12 -23.69 -11.60 -22.84
N SER A 13 -24.47 -12.15 -21.90
CA SER A 13 -24.05 -12.38 -20.53
C SER A 13 -23.17 -13.63 -20.53
N LEU A 14 -21.86 -13.44 -20.46
CA LEU A 14 -20.90 -14.53 -20.32
C LEU A 14 -20.77 -14.89 -18.84
N ALA A 15 -20.58 -16.17 -18.53
CA ALA A 15 -20.22 -16.59 -17.17
C ALA A 15 -18.83 -16.08 -16.80
N ASP A 16 -18.53 -15.95 -15.51
CA ASP A 16 -17.26 -15.40 -15.03
C ASP A 16 -16.06 -16.24 -15.48
N GLU A 17 -16.18 -17.57 -15.50
CA GLU A 17 -15.13 -18.49 -15.96
C GLU A 17 -14.79 -18.25 -17.43
N GLU A 18 -15.81 -17.98 -18.24
CA GLU A 18 -15.64 -17.68 -19.66
C GLU A 18 -15.06 -16.27 -19.86
N LEU A 19 -15.45 -15.30 -19.04
CA LEU A 19 -14.83 -13.97 -19.06
C LEU A 19 -13.34 -14.04 -18.71
N ILE A 20 -12.98 -14.76 -17.66
CA ILE A 20 -11.61 -14.87 -17.16
C ILE A 20 -10.69 -15.57 -18.18
N SER A 21 -11.17 -16.64 -18.80
CA SER A 21 -10.39 -17.42 -19.77
C SER A 21 -10.17 -16.72 -21.11
N ARG A 22 -10.96 -15.69 -21.43
CA ARG A 22 -10.82 -14.93 -22.67
C ARG A 22 -9.63 -13.96 -22.62
N ARG A 23 -8.83 -14.00 -23.70
CA ARG A 23 -7.83 -12.97 -23.98
C ARG A 23 -8.55 -11.65 -24.33
N VAL A 24 -8.33 -10.62 -23.54
CA VAL A 24 -8.95 -9.28 -23.73
C VAL A 24 -7.99 -8.23 -24.26
N THR A 25 -6.69 -8.48 -24.17
CA THR A 25 -5.66 -7.61 -24.69
C THR A 25 -4.81 -8.33 -25.72
N SER A 26 -4.44 -7.62 -26.79
CA SER A 26 -3.50 -8.13 -27.79
C SER A 26 -2.27 -7.25 -27.86
N ASP A 27 -1.11 -7.84 -27.54
CA ASP A 27 0.20 -7.22 -27.67
C ASP A 27 0.69 -7.22 -29.11
N ASN A 28 0.03 -7.93 -30.02
CA ASN A 28 0.30 -7.90 -31.45
C ASN A 28 -1.00 -8.00 -32.26
N PRO A 29 -1.83 -6.94 -32.26
CA PRO A 29 -3.16 -6.99 -32.87
C PRO A 29 -3.11 -7.18 -34.40
N GLU A 30 -1.99 -6.87 -35.06
CA GLU A 30 -1.83 -7.08 -36.50
C GLU A 30 -1.59 -8.54 -36.88
N ALA A 31 -1.12 -9.37 -35.94
CA ALA A 31 -0.89 -10.80 -36.15
C ALA A 31 -2.09 -11.66 -35.73
N GLU A 32 -3.18 -11.04 -35.28
CA GLU A 32 -4.42 -11.77 -34.99
C GLU A 32 -4.96 -12.43 -36.27
N PRO A 33 -5.56 -13.63 -36.18
CA PRO A 33 -6.03 -14.35 -37.36
C PRO A 33 -7.18 -13.61 -38.05
N ASN A 34 -7.24 -13.65 -39.39
CA ASN A 34 -8.32 -13.06 -40.19
C ASN A 34 -8.51 -11.54 -40.02
N ILE A 35 -7.44 -10.78 -39.75
CA ILE A 35 -7.52 -9.31 -39.76
C ILE A 35 -7.54 -8.79 -41.19
N LEU A 36 -8.71 -8.33 -41.62
CA LEU A 36 -8.94 -7.72 -42.93
C LEU A 36 -8.15 -6.43 -43.08
N ASP A 37 -7.76 -6.15 -44.32
CA ASP A 37 -6.95 -4.99 -44.67
C ASP A 37 -7.72 -3.82 -45.29
N PHE A 38 -9.02 -4.04 -45.52
CA PHE A 38 -10.03 -3.07 -45.92
C PHE A 38 -11.18 -2.99 -44.88
N ILE A 39 -12.06 -2.01 -45.01
CA ILE A 39 -13.27 -1.87 -44.18
C ILE A 39 -14.43 -2.55 -44.93
N PRO A 40 -15.08 -3.59 -44.37
CA PRO A 40 -16.24 -4.21 -44.99
C PRO A 40 -17.40 -3.22 -45.14
N THR A 41 -18.17 -3.38 -46.21
CA THR A 41 -19.37 -2.57 -46.49
C THR A 41 -20.54 -2.89 -45.57
N ASP A 42 -20.58 -4.09 -44.99
CA ASP A 42 -21.57 -4.49 -43.99
C ASP A 42 -20.91 -4.62 -42.60
N LEU A 43 -21.21 -3.64 -41.74
CA LEU A 43 -20.74 -3.60 -40.36
C LEU A 43 -21.80 -4.04 -39.35
N LYS A 44 -22.82 -4.78 -39.78
CA LYS A 44 -23.81 -5.38 -38.87
C LYS A 44 -23.16 -6.48 -38.01
N ASP A 45 -23.47 -6.47 -36.72
CA ASP A 45 -23.06 -7.49 -35.73
C ASP A 45 -21.57 -7.56 -35.36
N TRP A 46 -20.86 -6.44 -35.46
CA TRP A 46 -19.45 -6.36 -35.07
C TRP A 46 -19.27 -6.19 -33.56
N LEU A 47 -18.36 -6.97 -32.98
CA LEU A 47 -18.01 -6.95 -31.56
C LEU A 47 -16.56 -6.58 -31.34
N ILE A 48 -16.31 -5.75 -30.32
CA ILE A 48 -14.97 -5.63 -29.75
C ILE A 48 -14.59 -6.97 -29.13
N THR A 49 -13.47 -7.53 -29.57
CA THR A 49 -12.93 -8.80 -29.05
C THR A 49 -11.66 -8.60 -28.25
N HIS A 50 -10.86 -7.59 -28.59
CA HIS A 50 -9.64 -7.25 -27.88
C HIS A 50 -9.44 -5.74 -27.84
N ARG A 51 -8.76 -5.27 -26.80
CA ARG A 51 -8.17 -3.94 -26.74
C ARG A 51 -6.66 -4.05 -26.94
N TYR A 52 -6.04 -3.09 -27.61
CA TYR A 52 -4.59 -2.96 -27.65
C TYR A 52 -4.17 -1.61 -27.07
N ASP A 53 -3.06 -1.61 -26.32
CA ASP A 53 -2.38 -0.42 -25.81
C ASP A 53 -0.86 -0.64 -25.94
N ARG A 54 -0.27 -0.06 -26.98
CA ARG A 54 1.11 -0.30 -27.40
C ARG A 54 2.07 0.77 -26.87
N PRO A 55 3.34 0.41 -26.60
CA PRO A 55 4.40 1.38 -26.35
C PRO A 55 4.57 2.39 -27.50
N ARG A 56 5.32 3.46 -27.26
CA ARG A 56 5.63 4.47 -28.29
C ARG A 56 6.51 3.84 -29.38
N GLY A 57 6.25 4.13 -30.65
CA GLY A 57 6.99 3.53 -31.78
C GLY A 57 6.48 2.15 -32.20
N MET A 58 5.38 1.67 -31.62
CA MET A 58 4.69 0.44 -31.98
C MET A 58 3.24 0.73 -32.40
N GLU A 59 3.07 1.72 -33.26
CA GLU A 59 1.76 2.13 -33.77
C GLU A 59 1.12 1.04 -34.64
N VAL A 60 -0.19 0.85 -34.46
CA VAL A 60 -0.98 -0.14 -35.17
C VAL A 60 -1.68 0.53 -36.37
N ARG A 61 -1.74 -0.17 -37.51
CA ARG A 61 -2.39 0.31 -38.73
C ARG A 61 -3.92 0.23 -38.62
N CYS A 62 -4.51 1.29 -38.08
CA CYS A 62 -5.96 1.47 -38.09
C CYS A 62 -6.51 1.52 -39.52
N ARG A 63 -7.57 0.76 -39.79
CA ARG A 63 -8.16 0.64 -41.14
C ARG A 63 -8.77 1.95 -41.65
N HIS A 64 -9.38 2.73 -40.76
CA HIS A 64 -9.90 4.07 -41.07
C HIS A 64 -8.81 5.07 -41.48
N CYS A 65 -7.68 5.14 -40.77
CA CYS A 65 -6.56 6.01 -41.16
C CYS A 65 -5.97 5.62 -42.52
N ARG A 66 -5.85 4.32 -42.78
CA ARG A 66 -5.34 3.80 -44.05
C ARG A 66 -6.21 4.24 -45.22
N ALA A 67 -7.53 4.19 -45.08
CA ALA A 67 -8.49 4.58 -46.12
C ALA A 67 -8.33 6.04 -46.57
N VAL A 68 -7.87 6.93 -45.68
CA VAL A 68 -7.62 8.35 -45.95
C VAL A 68 -6.13 8.68 -46.18
N GLY A 69 -5.29 7.68 -46.46
CA GLY A 69 -3.87 7.86 -46.77
C GLY A 69 -2.99 8.28 -45.58
N LYS A 70 -3.46 8.15 -44.34
CA LYS A 70 -2.67 8.46 -43.13
C LYS A 70 -1.94 7.20 -42.62
N MET A 71 -0.60 7.20 -42.67
CA MET A 71 0.27 6.14 -42.14
C MET A 71 0.40 6.21 -40.59
N PRO A 72 0.85 5.13 -39.90
CA PRO A 72 0.25 4.56 -38.69
C PRO A 72 0.16 5.53 -37.49
N ASN A 73 -1.00 5.56 -36.83
CA ASN A 73 -1.30 6.64 -35.88
C ASN A 73 -1.77 6.18 -34.49
N HIS A 74 -2.04 4.89 -34.28
CA HIS A 74 -2.71 4.48 -33.05
C HIS A 74 -1.87 3.52 -32.23
N ARG A 75 -1.47 4.02 -31.06
CA ARG A 75 -0.99 3.18 -29.98
C ARG A 75 -2.12 2.45 -29.26
N ARG A 76 -3.34 2.99 -29.31
CA ARG A 76 -4.50 2.49 -28.57
C ARG A 76 -5.71 2.31 -29.47
N GLY A 77 -6.39 1.19 -29.28
CA GLY A 77 -7.61 0.89 -30.01
C GLY A 77 -8.11 -0.52 -29.75
N TYR A 78 -8.87 -1.04 -30.70
CA TYR A 78 -9.62 -2.27 -30.56
C TYR A 78 -9.51 -3.15 -31.80
N VAL A 79 -9.58 -4.46 -31.56
CA VAL A 79 -9.85 -5.47 -32.57
C VAL A 79 -11.35 -5.70 -32.58
N VAL A 80 -11.99 -5.29 -33.68
CA VAL A 80 -13.44 -5.47 -33.88
C VAL A 80 -13.63 -6.63 -34.85
N ARG A 81 -14.51 -7.58 -34.57
CA ARG A 81 -14.76 -8.77 -35.41
C ARG A 81 -16.24 -8.94 -35.72
N SER A 82 -16.55 -9.43 -36.92
CA SER A 82 -17.90 -9.86 -37.31
C SER A 82 -18.29 -11.19 -36.68
N ASP A 83 -19.49 -11.68 -37.00
CA ASP A 83 -20.01 -13.01 -36.62
C ASP A 83 -19.85 -13.30 -35.13
N HIS A 84 -20.29 -12.33 -34.31
CA HIS A 84 -20.21 -12.40 -32.85
C HIS A 84 -18.78 -12.65 -32.31
N GLY A 85 -17.78 -12.11 -33.00
CA GLY A 85 -16.38 -12.18 -32.55
C GLY A 85 -15.59 -13.35 -33.12
N ARG A 86 -16.19 -14.18 -33.99
CA ARG A 86 -15.53 -15.34 -34.62
C ARG A 86 -15.11 -15.09 -36.06
N GLY A 87 -15.70 -14.09 -36.71
CA GLY A 87 -15.46 -13.77 -38.10
C GLY A 87 -14.18 -12.96 -38.35
N PRO A 88 -14.01 -12.46 -39.58
CA PRO A 88 -12.97 -11.52 -39.92
C PRO A 88 -12.96 -10.29 -39.00
N GLY A 89 -11.78 -9.74 -38.77
CA GLY A 89 -11.58 -8.61 -37.88
C GLY A 89 -10.97 -7.38 -38.56
N ILE A 90 -11.14 -6.22 -37.95
CA ILE A 90 -10.46 -4.98 -38.34
C ILE A 90 -9.84 -4.31 -37.12
N LEU A 91 -8.78 -3.54 -37.36
CA LEU A 91 -8.12 -2.74 -36.34
C LEU A 91 -8.66 -1.32 -36.39
N VAL A 92 -9.23 -0.89 -35.27
CA VAL A 92 -9.83 0.44 -35.13
C VAL A 92 -9.11 1.19 -34.03
N GLY A 93 -8.50 2.34 -34.37
CA GLY A 93 -7.91 3.24 -33.38
C GLY A 93 -8.99 3.88 -32.52
N ASN A 94 -8.72 4.12 -31.23
CA ASN A 94 -9.74 4.60 -30.30
C ASN A 94 -10.46 5.88 -30.79
N LYS A 95 -9.69 6.86 -31.31
CA LYS A 95 -10.24 8.11 -31.87
C LYS A 95 -11.02 7.87 -33.16
N CYS A 96 -10.46 7.08 -34.08
CA CYS A 96 -11.12 6.74 -35.34
C CYS A 96 -12.45 6.02 -35.12
N GLY A 97 -12.54 5.16 -34.10
CA GLY A 97 -13.81 4.52 -33.77
C GLY A 97 -14.89 5.55 -33.42
N ALA A 98 -14.56 6.54 -32.58
CA ALA A 98 -15.50 7.62 -32.23
C ALA A 98 -15.88 8.46 -33.45
N ASP A 99 -14.92 8.82 -34.30
CA ASP A 99 -15.15 9.66 -35.49
C ASP A 99 -16.06 8.97 -36.52
N HIS A 100 -15.86 7.67 -36.74
CA HIS A 100 -16.54 6.92 -37.80
C HIS A 100 -17.84 6.25 -37.35
N TYR A 101 -17.95 5.84 -36.08
CA TYR A 101 -19.13 5.14 -35.54
C TYR A 101 -19.97 6.00 -34.58
N LYS A 102 -19.55 7.23 -34.27
CA LYS A 102 -20.32 8.22 -33.49
C LYS A 102 -20.85 7.63 -32.17
N ASP A 103 -22.13 7.85 -31.86
CA ASP A 103 -22.78 7.45 -30.61
C ASP A 103 -22.75 5.93 -30.38
N GLU A 104 -22.77 5.13 -31.46
CA GLU A 104 -22.70 3.67 -31.36
C GLU A 104 -21.34 3.21 -30.82
N TRP A 105 -20.26 3.94 -31.13
CA TRP A 105 -18.93 3.65 -30.58
C TRP A 105 -18.94 3.70 -29.05
N GLY A 106 -19.51 4.77 -28.49
CA GLY A 106 -19.58 4.96 -27.04
C GLY A 106 -20.32 3.81 -26.35
N ILE A 107 -21.46 3.41 -26.90
CA ILE A 107 -22.24 2.26 -26.39
C ILE A 107 -21.42 0.98 -26.41
N ILE A 108 -20.74 0.69 -27.52
CA ILE A 108 -19.95 -0.55 -27.69
C ILE A 108 -18.74 -0.54 -26.75
N THR A 109 -18.02 0.58 -26.64
CA THR A 109 -16.88 0.70 -25.72
C THR A 109 -17.31 0.63 -24.26
N ASP A 110 -18.47 1.17 -23.90
CA ASP A 110 -19.02 1.07 -22.54
C ASP A 110 -19.38 -0.37 -22.18
N VAL A 111 -20.00 -1.11 -23.11
CA VAL A 111 -20.29 -2.54 -22.94
C VAL A 111 -18.98 -3.32 -22.74
N TRP A 112 -17.97 -3.02 -23.55
CA TRP A 112 -16.64 -3.64 -23.43
C TRP A 112 -15.99 -3.33 -22.08
N ASP A 113 -15.96 -2.06 -21.68
CA ASP A 113 -15.35 -1.63 -20.42
C ASP A 113 -16.07 -2.24 -19.20
N ARG A 114 -17.40 -2.39 -19.24
CA ARG A 114 -18.15 -3.12 -18.22
C ARG A 114 -17.76 -4.61 -18.14
N LYS A 115 -17.60 -5.27 -19.30
CA LYS A 115 -17.15 -6.69 -19.35
C LYS A 115 -15.73 -6.84 -18.83
N GLU A 116 -14.83 -5.94 -19.22
CA GLU A 116 -13.44 -5.96 -18.75
C GLU A 116 -13.33 -5.69 -17.24
N ARG A 117 -14.12 -4.74 -16.73
CA ARG A 117 -14.26 -4.52 -15.29
C ARG A 117 -14.74 -5.77 -14.56
N ARG A 118 -15.79 -6.42 -15.07
CA ARG A 118 -16.29 -7.68 -14.52
C ARG A 118 -15.22 -8.76 -14.51
N ARG A 119 -14.55 -8.96 -15.64
CA ARG A 119 -13.46 -9.94 -15.78
C ARG A 119 -12.37 -9.71 -14.74
N ARG A 120 -11.86 -8.48 -14.62
CA ARG A 120 -10.82 -8.14 -13.61
C ARG A 120 -11.28 -8.42 -12.19
N ALA A 121 -12.52 -8.06 -11.87
CA ALA A 121 -13.08 -8.31 -10.54
C ALA A 121 -13.21 -9.81 -10.27
N ALA A 122 -13.70 -10.59 -11.24
CA ALA A 122 -13.83 -12.03 -11.14
C ALA A 122 -12.45 -12.73 -11.04
N SER A 123 -11.45 -12.33 -11.83
CA SER A 123 -10.07 -12.83 -11.73
C SER A 123 -9.49 -12.59 -10.34
N ARG A 124 -9.65 -11.39 -9.78
CA ARG A 124 -9.19 -11.08 -8.42
C ARG A 124 -9.90 -11.91 -7.35
N LEU A 125 -11.19 -12.19 -7.53
CA LEU A 125 -11.93 -13.08 -6.63
C LEU A 125 -11.42 -14.52 -6.73
N GLN A 126 -11.14 -15.01 -7.94
CA GLN A 126 -10.58 -16.35 -8.17
C GLN A 126 -9.19 -16.49 -7.53
N GLU A 127 -8.30 -15.52 -7.75
CA GLU A 127 -6.97 -15.46 -7.12
C GLU A 127 -7.08 -15.45 -5.59
N LEU A 128 -7.99 -14.64 -5.03
CA LEU A 128 -8.25 -14.60 -3.60
C LEU A 128 -8.73 -15.95 -3.07
N GLY A 129 -9.62 -16.62 -3.81
CA GLY A 129 -10.11 -17.96 -3.48
C GLY A 129 -8.98 -18.99 -3.46
N PHE A 130 -8.06 -18.94 -4.42
CA PHE A 130 -6.90 -19.84 -4.50
C PHE A 130 -5.95 -19.69 -3.31
N HIS A 131 -5.74 -18.46 -2.83
CA HIS A 131 -4.83 -18.18 -1.71
C HIS A 131 -5.49 -18.20 -0.33
N TRP A 132 -6.82 -18.32 -0.25
CA TRP A 132 -7.56 -18.05 0.97
C TRP A 132 -7.17 -18.92 2.16
N GLU A 133 -7.05 -20.24 2.00
CA GLU A 133 -6.77 -21.12 3.14
C GLU A 133 -5.36 -20.91 3.73
N VAL A 134 -4.40 -20.50 2.88
CA VAL A 134 -3.05 -20.12 3.33
C VAL A 134 -3.12 -18.84 4.15
N ILE A 135 -3.77 -17.80 3.61
CA ILE A 135 -3.96 -16.50 4.28
C ILE A 135 -4.67 -16.69 5.61
N ARG A 136 -5.77 -17.46 5.62
CA ARG A 136 -6.58 -17.74 6.79
C ARG A 136 -5.74 -18.40 7.89
N THR A 137 -4.98 -19.44 7.56
CA THR A 137 -4.08 -20.12 8.51
C THR A 137 -3.06 -19.16 9.11
N GLU A 138 -2.44 -18.30 8.29
CA GLU A 138 -1.47 -17.31 8.77
C GLU A 138 -2.09 -16.28 9.72
N LEU A 139 -3.32 -15.84 9.44
CA LEU A 139 -4.05 -14.90 10.30
C LEU A 139 -4.33 -15.51 11.68
N PHE A 140 -4.71 -16.79 11.75
CA PHE A 140 -4.91 -17.51 13.01
C PHE A 140 -3.59 -17.70 13.77
N GLN A 141 -2.53 -18.12 13.08
CA GLN A 141 -1.20 -18.24 13.70
C GLN A 141 -0.71 -16.91 14.29
N PHE A 142 -0.96 -15.80 13.59
CA PHE A 142 -0.56 -14.49 14.06
C PHE A 142 -1.42 -13.99 15.23
N SER A 143 -2.72 -14.28 15.24
CA SER A 143 -3.62 -14.02 16.38
C SER A 143 -3.13 -14.66 17.68
N ASP A 144 -2.70 -15.91 17.58
CA ASP A 144 -2.28 -16.71 18.73
C ASP A 144 -0.83 -16.40 19.14
N SER A 145 -0.20 -15.45 18.45
CA SER A 145 1.16 -15.03 18.76
C SER A 145 1.25 -14.41 20.17
N PRO A 146 2.23 -14.81 21.00
CA PRO A 146 2.48 -14.16 22.29
C PRO A 146 2.95 -12.70 22.13
N MET A 147 3.32 -12.30 20.92
CA MET A 147 3.82 -10.96 20.61
C MET A 147 2.83 -9.84 20.94
N TRP A 148 1.53 -10.11 20.86
CA TRP A 148 0.51 -9.15 21.26
C TRP A 148 0.60 -8.79 22.74
N GLY A 149 0.70 -9.80 23.60
CA GLY A 149 0.82 -9.61 25.05
C GLY A 149 2.11 -8.90 25.42
N ILE A 150 3.22 -9.25 24.75
CA ILE A 150 4.51 -8.58 24.93
C ILE A 150 4.42 -7.11 24.52
N HIS A 151 3.86 -6.82 23.34
CA HIS A 151 3.64 -5.46 22.85
C HIS A 151 2.83 -4.63 23.85
N ASP A 152 1.67 -5.15 24.28
CA ASP A 152 0.77 -4.43 25.19
C ASP A 152 1.43 -4.21 26.57
N THR A 153 2.16 -5.22 27.08
CA THR A 153 2.90 -5.12 28.36
C THR A 153 3.97 -4.04 28.30
N ILE A 154 4.80 -4.00 27.24
CA ILE A 154 5.87 -2.99 27.12
C ILE A 154 5.25 -1.60 26.91
N SER A 155 4.22 -1.49 26.08
CA SER A 155 3.52 -0.21 25.85
C SER A 155 2.87 0.32 27.13
N GLN A 156 2.24 -0.55 27.92
CA GLN A 156 1.66 -0.19 29.21
C GLN A 156 2.73 0.19 30.23
N ASN A 157 3.81 -0.60 30.35
CA ASN A 157 4.91 -0.29 31.25
C ASN A 157 5.55 1.08 30.97
N ILE A 158 5.78 1.43 29.71
CA ILE A 158 6.32 2.75 29.34
C ILE A 158 5.35 3.87 29.73
N ARG A 159 4.05 3.70 29.44
CA ARG A 159 3.03 4.71 29.77
C ARG A 159 2.84 4.91 31.27
N GLU A 160 2.81 3.83 32.04
CA GLU A 160 2.53 3.87 33.48
C GLU A 160 3.77 4.20 34.30
N LYS A 161 4.92 3.60 33.98
CA LYS A 161 6.14 3.72 34.79
C LYS A 161 7.09 4.80 34.31
N LEU A 162 7.01 5.21 33.03
CA LEU A 162 7.90 6.19 32.42
C LEU A 162 7.13 7.30 31.67
N PRO A 163 6.15 7.97 32.30
CA PRO A 163 5.29 8.95 31.61
C PRO A 163 6.08 10.12 31.00
N ARG A 164 7.17 10.57 31.64
CA ARG A 164 8.04 11.63 31.09
C ARG A 164 8.85 11.16 29.87
N LEU A 165 9.24 9.89 29.81
CA LEU A 165 9.85 9.32 28.60
C LEU A 165 8.82 9.23 27.46
N GLN A 166 7.59 8.85 27.77
CA GLN A 166 6.49 8.84 26.80
C GLN A 166 6.23 10.25 26.24
N GLU A 167 6.25 11.28 27.10
CA GLU A 167 6.15 12.68 26.69
C GLU A 167 7.30 13.07 25.74
N PHE A 168 8.55 12.74 26.12
CA PHE A 168 9.72 12.98 25.27
C PHE A 168 9.58 12.34 23.89
N ILE A 169 9.19 11.05 23.84
CA ILE A 169 9.00 10.34 22.57
C ILE A 169 7.90 11.01 21.74
N SER A 170 6.76 11.33 22.35
CA SER A 170 5.62 11.93 21.66
C SER A 170 5.99 13.28 21.05
N ARG A 171 6.69 14.14 21.81
CA ARG A 171 7.18 15.44 21.32
C ARG A 171 8.23 15.28 20.22
N THR A 172 9.16 14.35 20.37
CA THR A 172 10.19 14.09 19.35
C THR A 172 9.57 13.63 18.03
N LEU A 173 8.53 12.80 18.09
CA LEU A 173 7.79 12.35 16.91
C LEU A 173 7.00 13.50 16.25
N SER A 174 6.35 14.37 17.03
CA SER A 174 5.55 15.47 16.48
C SER A 174 6.38 16.65 15.98
N GLU A 175 7.42 17.04 16.72
CA GLU A 175 8.20 18.26 16.45
C GLU A 175 9.38 17.99 15.51
N ARG A 176 9.97 16.79 15.57
CA ARG A 176 11.22 16.46 14.87
C ARG A 176 11.10 15.24 13.95
N GLY A 177 9.88 14.76 13.69
CA GLY A 177 9.65 13.58 12.85
C GLY A 177 10.26 12.28 13.39
N GLY A 178 10.68 12.27 14.66
CA GLY A 178 11.37 11.15 15.29
C GLY A 178 12.90 11.25 15.32
N ASP A 179 13.49 12.34 14.84
CA ASP A 179 14.95 12.52 14.89
C ASP A 179 15.43 12.86 16.31
N LEU A 180 16.45 12.11 16.76
CA LEU A 180 17.05 12.19 18.09
C LEU A 180 18.31 13.04 18.06
N PHE A 181 18.44 13.94 19.04
CA PHE A 181 19.58 14.85 19.18
C PHE A 181 20.01 14.97 20.64
N VAL A 182 21.28 15.31 20.84
CA VAL A 182 21.83 15.74 22.14
C VAL A 182 22.55 17.07 21.98
N MET A 183 22.50 17.91 23.01
CA MET A 183 23.25 19.15 23.08
C MET A 183 24.69 18.86 23.52
N GLU A 184 25.63 19.02 22.60
CA GLU A 184 27.05 18.84 22.84
C GLU A 184 27.71 20.20 23.12
N ARG A 185 28.39 20.30 24.26
CA ARG A 185 29.22 21.46 24.61
C ARG A 185 30.56 21.31 23.88
N PHE A 186 30.87 22.24 22.98
CA PHE A 186 32.13 22.27 22.26
C PHE A 186 32.87 23.59 22.52
N ARG A 187 34.19 23.53 22.52
CA ARG A 187 35.04 24.69 22.73
C ARG A 187 35.09 25.52 21.44
N ASP A 188 34.80 26.82 21.54
CA ASP A 188 34.79 27.72 20.39
C ASP A 188 36.12 28.47 20.27
N LEU A 189 37.09 27.80 19.63
CA LEU A 189 38.43 28.35 19.42
C LEU A 189 38.41 29.69 18.68
N LYS A 190 37.46 29.90 17.76
CA LYS A 190 37.35 31.16 17.00
C LYS A 190 36.88 32.33 17.86
N ALA A 191 36.08 32.07 18.88
CA ALA A 191 35.70 33.10 19.84
C ALA A 191 36.85 33.40 20.82
N GLU A 192 37.60 32.37 21.22
CA GLU A 192 38.77 32.51 22.09
C GLU A 192 39.89 33.32 21.42
N GLU A 193 40.17 33.10 20.13
CA GLU A 193 41.15 33.88 19.36
C GLU A 193 40.82 35.37 19.26
N LYS A 194 39.56 35.76 19.48
CA LYS A 194 39.11 37.15 19.45
C LYS A 194 39.15 37.83 20.81
N GLN A 195 39.42 37.09 21.90
CA GLN A 195 39.63 37.70 23.21
C GLN A 195 40.99 38.41 23.25
N SER A 196 41.03 39.60 23.85
CA SER A 196 42.28 40.28 24.16
C SER A 196 43.15 39.42 25.08
N ASP A 197 44.47 39.51 24.97
CA ASP A 197 45.42 38.68 25.72
C ASP A 197 45.18 38.65 27.25
N ASP A 198 44.59 39.71 27.81
CA ASP A 198 44.30 39.83 29.24
C ASP A 198 43.15 38.95 29.77
N LYS A 199 42.34 38.31 28.90
CA LYS A 199 41.20 37.46 29.31
C LYS A 199 41.12 36.18 28.47
N LYS A 200 42.04 35.23 28.68
CA LYS A 200 42.00 33.89 28.05
C LYS A 200 41.06 32.95 28.80
N GLU A 201 39.77 33.24 28.76
CA GLU A 201 38.75 32.34 29.30
C GLU A 201 38.31 31.33 28.23
N GLN A 202 38.11 30.07 28.62
CA GLN A 202 37.60 29.06 27.68
C GLN A 202 36.15 29.37 27.32
N ILE A 203 35.88 29.61 26.04
CA ILE A 203 34.54 29.88 25.53
C ILE A 203 33.96 28.58 25.00
N PHE A 204 32.76 28.25 25.47
CA PHE A 204 32.03 27.08 25.00
C PHE A 204 30.74 27.48 24.32
N ARG A 205 30.40 26.75 23.26
CA ARG A 205 29.11 26.83 22.59
C ARG A 205 28.41 25.47 22.66
N MET A 206 27.10 25.51 22.52
CA MET A 206 26.27 24.31 22.43
C MET A 206 25.92 24.07 20.97
N ARG A 207 26.00 22.81 20.51
CA ARG A 207 25.48 22.38 19.20
C ARG A 207 24.63 21.14 19.35
N GLU A 208 23.64 20.98 18.48
CA GLU A 208 22.92 19.71 18.36
C GLU A 208 23.79 18.68 17.63
N ARG A 209 23.92 17.48 18.21
CA ARG A 209 24.53 16.32 17.59
C ARG A 209 23.46 15.26 17.32
N GLY A 210 23.30 14.89 16.05
CA GLY A 210 22.33 13.85 15.65
C GLY A 210 22.72 12.48 16.21
N MET A 211 21.72 11.77 16.75
CA MET A 211 21.86 10.42 17.33
C MET A 211 21.11 9.36 16.50
N GLY A 212 20.49 9.74 15.39
CA GLY A 212 19.66 8.90 14.53
C GLY A 212 18.17 9.17 14.76
N SER A 213 17.30 8.21 14.47
CA SER A 213 15.85 8.35 14.61
C SER A 213 15.26 7.32 15.57
N ILE A 214 14.07 7.59 16.10
CA ILE A 214 13.31 6.65 16.93
C ILE A 214 12.96 5.41 16.10
N GLY A 215 13.55 4.29 16.47
CA GLY A 215 13.28 2.98 15.92
C GLY A 215 11.89 2.50 16.35
N GLY A 216 11.13 1.97 15.39
CA GLY A 216 9.81 1.41 15.66
C GLY A 216 8.77 2.44 16.11
N ARG A 217 8.78 3.65 15.55
CA ARG A 217 7.79 4.71 15.85
C ARG A 217 6.32 4.22 15.83
N GLU A 218 6.00 3.24 15.00
CA GLU A 218 4.66 2.66 14.86
C GLU A 218 4.19 1.95 16.14
N PHE A 219 5.12 1.49 16.99
CA PHE A 219 4.87 0.95 18.32
C PHE A 219 4.31 2.03 19.27
N VAL A 220 4.86 3.25 19.21
CA VAL A 220 4.64 4.28 20.25
C VAL A 220 3.42 5.16 19.97
N VAL A 221 2.99 5.26 18.72
CA VAL A 221 1.98 6.26 18.28
C VAL A 221 0.52 5.82 18.49
N GLY A 222 0.24 4.56 18.83
CA GLY A 222 -1.15 4.10 18.89
C GLY A 222 -1.75 3.97 20.29
N THR A 223 -3.01 4.37 20.40
CA THR A 223 -3.86 4.16 21.57
C THR A 223 -4.73 2.91 21.41
N GLY A 224 -4.97 2.18 22.51
CA GLY A 224 -5.86 1.01 22.54
C GLY A 224 -5.18 -0.35 22.37
N SER A 225 -5.95 -1.43 22.51
CA SER A 225 -5.45 -2.79 22.32
C SER A 225 -5.28 -3.07 20.83
N LEU A 226 -4.02 -3.25 20.41
CA LEU A 226 -3.69 -3.56 19.03
C LEU A 226 -4.20 -4.96 18.65
N LYS A 227 -4.17 -5.90 19.61
CA LYS A 227 -4.74 -7.24 19.43
C LYS A 227 -6.23 -7.16 19.14
N ALA A 228 -7.00 -6.44 19.95
CA ALA A 228 -8.45 -6.31 19.73
C ALA A 228 -8.77 -5.73 18.34
N SER A 229 -7.99 -4.74 17.89
CA SER A 229 -8.13 -4.15 16.55
C SER A 229 -7.83 -5.16 15.45
N PHE A 230 -6.73 -5.92 15.59
CA PHE A 230 -6.38 -6.99 14.64
C PHE A 230 -7.46 -8.07 14.57
N GLU A 231 -7.97 -8.53 15.71
CA GLU A 231 -9.03 -9.55 15.80
C GLU A 231 -10.31 -9.09 15.11
N ASP A 232 -10.71 -7.83 15.30
CA ASP A 232 -11.86 -7.23 14.62
C ASP A 232 -11.66 -7.18 13.10
N TYR A 233 -10.50 -6.70 12.62
CA TYR A 233 -10.20 -6.66 11.18
C TYR A 233 -10.14 -8.05 10.57
N ARG A 234 -9.55 -9.03 11.28
CA ARG A 234 -9.49 -10.43 10.88
C ARG A 234 -10.89 -11.03 10.74
N ALA A 235 -11.75 -10.85 11.73
CA ALA A 235 -13.12 -11.35 11.70
C ALA A 235 -13.92 -10.74 10.54
N LYS A 236 -13.81 -9.42 10.33
CA LYS A 236 -14.41 -8.72 9.18
C LYS A 236 -13.89 -9.24 7.84
N LEU A 237 -12.60 -9.51 7.74
CA LEU A 237 -11.98 -10.05 6.52
C LEU A 237 -12.49 -11.46 6.21
N ILE A 238 -12.49 -12.36 7.20
CA ILE A 238 -13.00 -13.73 7.07
C ILE A 238 -14.46 -13.69 6.60
N ALA A 239 -15.31 -12.94 7.28
CA ALA A 239 -16.74 -12.85 6.94
C ALA A 239 -16.96 -12.31 5.52
N GLU A 240 -16.22 -11.28 5.12
CA GLU A 240 -16.34 -10.68 3.78
C GLU A 240 -15.89 -11.66 2.69
N ILE A 241 -14.79 -12.38 2.89
CA ILE A 241 -14.29 -13.36 1.91
C ILE A 241 -15.21 -14.58 1.81
N GLU A 242 -15.71 -15.10 2.93
CA GLU A 242 -16.69 -16.19 2.91
C GLU A 242 -17.98 -15.78 2.21
N SER A 243 -18.44 -14.54 2.42
CA SER A 243 -19.59 -13.99 1.72
C SER A 243 -19.32 -13.86 0.21
N LEU A 244 -18.14 -13.39 -0.20
CA LEU A 244 -17.74 -13.30 -1.60
C LEU A 244 -17.59 -14.67 -2.26
N ARG A 245 -17.11 -15.70 -1.56
CA ARG A 245 -17.04 -17.07 -2.08
C ARG A 245 -18.42 -17.67 -2.31
N LYS A 246 -19.41 -17.33 -1.48
CA LYS A 246 -20.79 -17.84 -1.59
C LYS A 246 -21.62 -17.12 -2.66
N LEU A 247 -21.44 -15.81 -2.81
CA LEU A 247 -22.32 -14.95 -3.63
C LEU A 247 -21.64 -14.30 -4.83
N GLY A 248 -20.32 -14.47 -5.01
CA GLY A 248 -19.52 -13.65 -5.93
C GLY A 248 -19.99 -13.67 -7.38
N SER A 249 -20.44 -14.84 -7.87
CA SER A 249 -21.03 -15.00 -9.21
C SER A 249 -22.32 -14.22 -9.40
N ASP A 250 -23.10 -14.06 -8.33
CA ASP A 250 -24.44 -13.49 -8.35
C ASP A 250 -24.43 -11.96 -8.12
N LEU A 251 -23.31 -11.43 -7.61
CA LEU A 251 -23.14 -9.99 -7.42
C LEU A 251 -22.99 -9.27 -8.76
N GLY A 252 -23.62 -8.10 -8.90
CA GLY A 252 -23.29 -7.18 -9.99
C GLY A 252 -21.84 -6.69 -9.92
N THR A 253 -21.28 -6.23 -11.06
CA THR A 253 -19.88 -5.78 -11.16
C THR A 253 -19.51 -4.71 -10.13
N GLU A 254 -20.35 -3.70 -9.94
CA GLU A 254 -20.04 -2.58 -9.04
C GLU A 254 -19.97 -3.01 -7.57
N GLU A 255 -20.91 -3.86 -7.15
CA GLU A 255 -20.92 -4.38 -5.78
C GLU A 255 -19.73 -5.33 -5.56
N LEU A 256 -19.42 -6.20 -6.53
CA LEU A 256 -18.24 -7.06 -6.45
C LEU A 256 -16.95 -6.23 -6.29
N GLU A 257 -16.75 -5.20 -7.13
CA GLU A 257 -15.59 -4.32 -7.02
C GLU A 257 -15.53 -3.56 -5.69
N LYS A 258 -16.67 -3.09 -5.19
CA LYS A 258 -16.77 -2.41 -3.88
C LYS A 258 -16.36 -3.34 -2.75
N ARG A 259 -16.85 -4.59 -2.74
CA ARG A 259 -16.50 -5.60 -1.73
C ARG A 259 -15.03 -6.01 -1.82
N LEU A 260 -14.48 -6.20 -3.03
CA LEU A 260 -13.03 -6.44 -3.22
C LEU A 260 -12.16 -5.27 -2.75
N ARG A 261 -12.61 -4.02 -2.91
CA ARG A 261 -11.95 -2.84 -2.32
C ARG A 261 -11.98 -2.88 -0.79
N ARG A 262 -13.10 -3.28 -0.19
CA ARG A 262 -13.21 -3.47 1.27
C ARG A 262 -12.25 -4.54 1.78
N VAL A 263 -12.18 -5.69 1.10
CA VAL A 263 -11.18 -6.75 1.40
C VAL A 263 -9.76 -6.18 1.34
N THR A 264 -9.43 -5.43 0.30
CA THR A 264 -8.11 -4.77 0.15
C THR A 264 -7.83 -3.81 1.30
N ALA A 265 -8.81 -3.02 1.73
CA ALA A 265 -8.67 -2.11 2.86
C ALA A 265 -8.45 -2.87 4.18
N LEU A 266 -9.17 -3.97 4.42
CA LEU A 266 -8.99 -4.81 5.61
C LEU A 266 -7.60 -5.45 5.64
N PHE A 267 -7.09 -5.94 4.51
CA PHE A 267 -5.70 -6.42 4.42
C PHE A 267 -4.69 -5.33 4.79
N LYS A 268 -4.89 -4.10 4.32
CA LYS A 268 -4.01 -2.97 4.69
C LYS A 268 -4.04 -2.69 6.19
N GLN A 269 -5.20 -2.74 6.83
CA GLN A 269 -5.34 -2.54 8.28
C GLN A 269 -4.67 -3.67 9.07
N ILE A 270 -4.87 -4.93 8.66
CA ILE A 270 -4.18 -6.08 9.26
C ILE A 270 -2.66 -5.96 9.12
N ARG A 271 -2.16 -5.61 7.92
CA ARG A 271 -0.74 -5.38 7.68
C ARG A 271 -0.20 -4.27 8.58
N ALA A 272 -0.91 -3.16 8.72
CA ALA A 272 -0.51 -2.09 9.61
C ALA A 272 -0.41 -2.56 11.07
N ALA A 273 -1.37 -3.36 11.55
CA ALA A 273 -1.31 -3.94 12.90
C ALA A 273 -0.13 -4.90 13.08
N VAL A 274 0.12 -5.78 12.09
CA VAL A 274 1.27 -6.70 12.09
C VAL A 274 2.59 -5.94 12.12
N GLU A 275 2.74 -4.92 11.28
CA GLU A 275 3.96 -4.09 11.23
C GLU A 275 4.16 -3.30 12.51
N ARG A 276 3.09 -2.83 13.17
CA ARG A 276 3.17 -2.22 14.51
C ARG A 276 3.73 -3.18 15.55
N VAL A 277 3.28 -4.43 15.58
CA VAL A 277 3.86 -5.45 16.47
C VAL A 277 5.33 -5.71 16.14
N ARG A 278 5.67 -5.83 14.85
CA ARG A 278 7.07 -6.05 14.42
C ARG A 278 7.98 -4.87 14.73
N SER A 279 7.44 -3.65 14.69
CA SER A 279 8.17 -2.44 15.01
C SER A 279 8.71 -2.43 16.45
N LEU A 280 8.10 -3.22 17.34
CA LEU A 280 8.60 -3.44 18.70
C LEU A 280 10.06 -3.88 18.72
N GLN A 281 10.50 -4.78 17.82
CA GLN A 281 11.90 -5.21 17.77
C GLN A 281 12.88 -4.06 17.58
N ARG A 282 12.54 -3.13 16.68
CA ARG A 282 13.36 -1.96 16.41
C ARG A 282 13.33 -1.00 17.60
N PHE A 283 12.19 -0.91 18.27
CA PHE A 283 12.04 -0.07 19.45
C PHE A 283 12.86 -0.60 20.64
N VAL A 284 12.84 -1.91 20.89
CA VAL A 284 13.56 -2.54 22.01
C VAL A 284 15.00 -2.93 21.68
N ASP A 285 15.51 -2.55 20.51
CA ASP A 285 16.90 -2.76 20.16
C ASP A 285 17.82 -2.09 21.21
N PRO A 286 18.80 -2.81 21.79
CA PRO A 286 19.66 -2.29 22.85
C PRO A 286 20.33 -0.96 22.50
N GLU A 287 20.80 -0.81 21.27
CA GLU A 287 21.50 0.40 20.83
C GLU A 287 20.53 1.55 20.59
N HIS A 288 19.33 1.25 20.08
CA HIS A 288 18.25 2.24 20.06
C HIS A 288 17.86 2.72 21.46
N LEU A 289 17.65 1.81 22.42
CA LEU A 289 17.26 2.17 23.79
C LEU A 289 18.34 3.00 24.51
N ARG A 290 19.63 2.70 24.31
CA ARG A 290 20.73 3.54 24.85
C ARG A 290 20.68 4.96 24.31
N ARG A 291 20.54 5.12 22.99
CA ARG A 291 20.45 6.43 22.35
C ARG A 291 19.21 7.20 22.82
N LEU A 292 18.07 6.51 22.92
CA LEU A 292 16.83 7.08 23.43
C LEU A 292 16.99 7.58 24.88
N CYS A 293 17.57 6.77 25.77
CA CYS A 293 17.82 7.16 27.16
C CYS A 293 18.77 8.36 27.27
N LEU A 294 19.83 8.40 26.44
CA LEU A 294 20.77 9.51 26.41
C LEU A 294 20.08 10.82 25.98
N CYS A 295 19.28 10.77 24.91
CA CYS A 295 18.55 11.95 24.42
C CYS A 295 17.47 12.40 25.40
N ALA A 296 16.73 11.46 26.02
CA ALA A 296 15.74 11.79 27.04
C ALA A 296 16.38 12.43 28.28
N THR A 297 17.56 11.96 28.69
CA THR A 297 18.32 12.55 29.81
C THR A 297 18.81 13.96 29.47
N ASP A 298 19.36 14.15 28.26
CA ASP A 298 19.78 15.48 27.81
C ASP A 298 18.58 16.44 27.74
N TRP A 299 17.46 16.00 27.19
CA TRP A 299 16.22 16.77 27.14
C TRP A 299 15.72 17.18 28.53
N SER A 300 15.69 16.25 29.51
CA SER A 300 15.29 16.61 30.89
C SER A 300 16.25 17.64 31.50
N LYS A 301 17.57 17.53 31.27
CA LYS A 301 18.54 18.53 31.75
C LYS A 301 18.21 19.95 31.34
N HIS A 302 17.73 20.15 30.12
CA HIS A 302 17.37 21.47 29.60
C HIS A 302 15.95 21.93 29.97
N ARG A 303 15.09 21.01 30.44
CA ARG A 303 13.73 21.34 30.87
C ARG A 303 13.65 21.66 32.35
N ASP A 304 14.07 20.73 33.19
CA ASP A 304 13.91 20.80 34.66
C ASP A 304 15.06 20.15 35.45
N GLY A 305 15.94 19.39 34.79
CA GLY A 305 17.14 18.79 35.37
C GLY A 305 16.90 17.66 36.36
N ARG A 306 15.70 17.06 36.35
CA ARG A 306 15.27 16.09 37.37
C ARG A 306 15.40 14.63 36.99
N ASP A 307 15.39 14.31 35.70
CA ASP A 307 15.33 12.93 35.25
C ASP A 307 16.65 12.46 34.65
N GLN A 308 17.06 11.27 35.07
CA GLN A 308 18.13 10.52 34.41
C GLN A 308 17.58 9.17 33.93
N TYR A 309 17.87 8.85 32.68
CA TYR A 309 17.50 7.58 32.06
C TYR A 309 18.76 6.80 31.69
N THR A 310 18.78 5.52 32.03
CA THR A 310 19.84 4.60 31.64
C THR A 310 19.25 3.28 31.16
N PHE A 311 20.01 2.52 30.37
CA PHE A 311 19.63 1.20 29.91
C PHE A 311 20.68 0.17 30.31
N ASP A 312 20.28 -0.85 31.09
CA ASP A 312 21.19 -1.86 31.65
C ASP A 312 21.29 -3.14 30.79
N GLY A 313 20.67 -3.14 29.61
CA GLY A 313 20.56 -4.32 28.73
C GLY A 313 19.21 -5.01 28.79
N LYS A 314 18.44 -4.85 29.88
CA LYS A 314 17.11 -5.47 30.07
C LYS A 314 16.04 -4.50 30.55
N ASN A 315 16.43 -3.39 31.14
CA ASN A 315 15.55 -2.42 31.75
C ASN A 315 15.94 -1.01 31.31
N VAL A 316 14.93 -0.18 31.11
CA VAL A 316 15.11 1.27 31.17
C VAL A 316 14.94 1.68 32.63
N ILE A 317 15.98 2.27 33.20
CA ILE A 317 16.02 2.71 34.59
C ILE A 317 15.86 4.22 34.58
N TRP A 318 14.85 4.70 35.28
CA TRP A 318 14.62 6.11 35.54
C TRP A 318 15.01 6.42 36.99
N ILE A 319 15.78 7.49 37.18
CA ILE A 319 16.20 7.98 38.49
C ILE A 319 15.69 9.41 38.60
N GLU A 320 14.76 9.65 39.52
CA GLU A 320 14.31 10.99 39.88
C GLU A 320 15.28 11.59 40.89
N ARG A 321 15.69 12.83 40.67
CA ARG A 321 16.67 13.51 41.52
C ARG A 321 16.18 13.80 42.94
N ASP A 322 14.86 13.77 43.16
CA ASP A 322 14.20 14.16 44.42
C ASP A 322 14.17 13.04 45.48
N GLY A 323 15.03 12.02 45.35
CA GLY A 323 15.26 11.00 46.39
C GLY A 323 14.32 9.81 46.37
N GLN A 324 13.40 9.71 45.40
CA GLN A 324 12.71 8.46 45.12
C GLN A 324 13.70 7.48 44.46
N GLY A 325 13.77 6.26 44.99
CA GLY A 325 14.67 5.23 44.47
C GLY A 325 14.46 4.93 42.98
N PRO A 326 15.41 4.26 42.31
CA PRO A 326 15.37 4.01 40.88
C PRO A 326 14.11 3.21 40.48
N VAL A 327 13.34 3.74 39.52
CA VAL A 327 12.21 3.03 38.91
C VAL A 327 12.72 2.20 37.75
N LYS A 328 12.57 0.88 37.84
CA LYS A 328 12.94 -0.05 36.77
C LYS A 328 11.73 -0.35 35.89
N CYS A 329 11.81 0.01 34.63
CA CYS A 329 10.86 -0.41 33.61
C CYS A 329 11.44 -1.59 32.83
N PRO A 330 10.92 -2.82 33.03
CA PRO A 330 11.41 -3.98 32.30
C PRO A 330 11.08 -3.86 30.81
N ILE A 331 12.10 -3.92 29.98
CA ILE A 331 12.01 -3.99 28.51
C ILE A 331 12.82 -5.21 28.09
N GLN A 332 12.25 -6.40 28.32
CA GLN A 332 12.89 -7.63 27.90
C GLN A 332 13.06 -7.61 26.37
N THR A 333 14.29 -7.83 25.91
CA THR A 333 14.60 -8.02 24.50
C THR A 333 14.12 -9.41 24.09
N PHE A 334 13.14 -9.48 23.19
CA PHE A 334 12.66 -10.73 22.62
C PHE A 334 13.16 -10.87 21.18
N VAL A 335 13.64 -12.06 20.83
CA VAL A 335 13.96 -12.39 19.43
C VAL A 335 12.66 -12.86 18.76
N ILE A 336 12.03 -12.00 17.96
CA ILE A 336 10.90 -12.42 17.11
C ILE A 336 11.47 -13.13 15.88
N ALA A 337 11.06 -14.38 15.68
CA ALA A 337 11.34 -15.10 14.45
C ALA A 337 10.62 -14.41 13.26
N PRO A 338 11.29 -14.20 12.11
CA PRO A 338 10.67 -13.52 10.98
C PRO A 338 9.57 -14.37 10.34
N THR A 339 8.33 -13.90 10.36
CA THR A 339 7.21 -14.47 9.59
C THR A 339 7.26 -13.95 8.14
N LYS A 340 8.03 -14.62 7.27
CA LYS A 340 8.32 -14.17 5.89
C LYS A 340 7.12 -14.16 4.92
N ARG A 341 5.99 -14.83 5.22
CA ARG A 341 4.99 -15.19 4.18
C ARG A 341 3.83 -14.21 3.98
N LEU A 342 3.40 -13.47 5.02
CA LEU A 342 2.33 -12.45 4.90
C LEU A 342 2.66 -11.32 3.90
N GLN A 343 3.93 -11.12 3.56
CA GLN A 343 4.36 -10.09 2.60
C GLN A 343 4.10 -10.46 1.13
N MET A 344 3.91 -11.74 0.80
CA MET A 344 3.77 -12.18 -0.60
C MET A 344 2.36 -11.98 -1.19
N TYR A 345 1.33 -12.00 -0.35
CA TYR A 345 -0.07 -12.06 -0.81
C TYR A 345 -0.78 -10.70 -0.85
N ILE A 346 -0.13 -9.67 -0.32
CA ILE A 346 -0.59 -8.29 -0.37
C ILE A 346 0.37 -7.63 -1.34
N GLY A 347 -0.03 -7.52 -2.62
CA GLY A 347 0.76 -6.86 -3.65
C GLY A 347 1.28 -5.46 -3.22
N PRO A 348 2.21 -4.88 -3.99
CA PRO A 348 2.86 -3.61 -3.64
C PRO A 348 1.90 -2.50 -3.17
#